data_AF-A0A946U0J7-F1
#
_entry.id   AF-A0A946U0J7-F1
#
_cell.length_a   1.000
_cell.length_b   1.000
_cell.length_c   1.000
_cell.angle_alpha   90.00
_cell.angle_beta   90.00
_cell.angle_gamma   90.00
#
_symmetry.space_group_name_H-M   'P 1'
#
loop_
_entity.id
_entity.type
_entity.pdbx_description
1 polymer ?
#
loop_
_entity_poly.entity_id
_entity_poly.type
_entity_poly.pdbx_seq_one_letter_code
_entity_poly.pdbx_strand_id
1 'polypeptide(L)' 'MKKKNKPRNAGKNWKAPAPEILLFDLIADMGEKKNLAKENPKKVKELTARMDELDAEIGKNARTPWHKSK' A
#
# COMPACT_ATOMS: atom_id res chain seq x y z
N MET A 1 3.60 -5.62 -0.82
CA MET A 1 3.30 -5.70 -2.27
C MET A 1 4.57 -5.48 -3.08
N LYS A 2 5.00 -6.44 -3.92
CA LYS A 2 6.16 -6.23 -4.81
C LYS A 2 5.74 -5.34 -5.99
N LYS A 3 6.31 -4.15 -6.10
CA LYS A 3 6.15 -3.29 -7.30
C LYS A 3 6.53 -4.12 -8.54
N LYS A 4 5.66 -4.18 -9.54
CA LYS A 4 5.97 -4.86 -10.81
C LYS A 4 7.15 -4.12 -11.46
N ASN A 5 8.30 -4.80 -11.55
CA ASN A 5 9.50 -4.22 -12.14
C ASN A 5 9.27 -3.86 -13.60
N LYS A 6 9.88 -2.76 -14.04
CA LYS A 6 9.84 -2.33 -15.44
C LYS A 6 10.31 -3.48 -16.34
N PRO A 7 9.52 -3.90 -17.34
CA PRO A 7 9.95 -4.89 -18.33
C PRO A 7 11.23 -4.43 -19.03
N ARG A 8 12.14 -5.35 -19.34
CA ARG A 8 13.43 -5.04 -19.97
C ARG A 8 13.30 -4.26 -21.30
N ASN A 9 12.20 -4.48 -22.04
CA ASN A 9 11.90 -3.82 -23.32
C ASN A 9 10.81 -2.74 -23.21
N ALA A 10 10.52 -2.26 -22.01
CA ALA A 10 9.52 -1.22 -21.82
C ALA A 10 10.01 0.11 -22.41
N GLY A 11 9.26 0.61 -23.41
CA GLY A 11 9.54 1.85 -24.11
C GLY A 11 9.66 3.07 -23.19
N LYS A 12 10.13 4.20 -23.74
CA LYS A 12 10.40 5.44 -22.99
C LYS A 12 9.17 5.95 -22.20
N ASN A 13 7.96 5.60 -22.64
CA ASN A 13 6.70 6.04 -22.04
C ASN A 13 6.02 5.00 -21.14
N TRP A 14 6.73 3.95 -20.72
CA TRP A 14 6.13 2.93 -19.86
C TRP A 14 5.78 3.47 -18.48
N LYS A 15 4.52 3.32 -18.09
CA LYS A 15 4.00 3.62 -16.76
C LYS A 15 3.74 2.30 -16.03
N ALA A 16 4.16 2.22 -14.77
CA ALA A 16 3.80 1.09 -13.94
C ALA A 16 2.26 1.04 -13.78
N PRO A 17 1.64 -0.15 -13.82
CA PRO A 17 0.23 -0.26 -13.53
C PRO A 17 -0.05 0.21 -12.10
N ALA A 18 -1.24 0.80 -11.91
CA ALA A 18 -1.69 1.20 -10.58
C ALA A 18 -1.69 -0.02 -9.64
N PRO A 19 -1.38 0.19 -8.34
CA PRO A 19 -1.51 -0.87 -7.36
C PRO A 19 -2.97 -1.32 -7.27
N GLU A 20 -3.17 -2.62 -7.07
CA GLU A 20 -4.49 -3.16 -6.78
C GLU A 20 -4.87 -2.86 -5.33
N ILE A 21 -6.11 -2.40 -5.11
CA ILE A 21 -6.65 -2.15 -3.78
C ILE A 21 -7.53 -3.33 -3.38
N LEU A 22 -7.27 -3.85 -2.18
CA LEU A 22 -8.02 -4.94 -1.57
C LEU A 22 -8.67 -4.46 -0.28
N LEU A 23 -9.89 -4.92 -0.01
CA LEU A 23 -10.60 -4.68 1.24
C LEU A 23 -11.23 -5.99 1.71
N PHE A 24 -10.99 -6.34 2.97
CA PHE A 24 -11.53 -7.57 3.58
C PHE A 24 -12.25 -7.23 4.88
N ASP A 25 -13.31 -7.98 5.16
CA ASP A 25 -13.97 -7.96 6.47
C ASP A 25 -13.43 -9.15 7.28
N LEU A 26 -12.55 -8.88 8.23
CA LEU A 26 -11.88 -9.93 9.01
C LEU A 26 -12.81 -10.63 10.02
N ILE A 27 -13.97 -10.03 10.34
CA ILE A 27 -14.97 -10.65 11.21
C ILE A 27 -15.71 -11.74 10.44
N ALA A 28 -16.12 -11.43 9.21
CA ALA A 28 -16.88 -12.36 8.37
C ALA A 28 -15.98 -13.28 7.51
N ASP A 29 -14.76 -12.85 7.19
CA ASP A 29 -13.83 -13.49 6.27
C ASP A 29 -12.38 -13.36 6.74
N MET A 30 -12.08 -14.07 7.83
CA MET A 30 -10.72 -14.16 8.39
C MET A 30 -9.68 -14.72 7.40
N GLY A 31 -10.12 -15.44 6.37
CA GLY A 31 -9.26 -16.01 5.35
C GLY A 31 -8.93 -15.06 4.20
N GLU A 32 -9.42 -13.81 4.23
CA GLU A 32 -9.20 -12.78 3.19
C GLU A 32 -9.51 -13.29 1.77
N LYS A 33 -10.61 -14.05 1.61
CA LYS A 33 -10.96 -14.69 0.33
C LYS A 33 -11.78 -13.77 -0.57
N LYS A 34 -12.62 -12.90 0.00
CA LYS A 34 -13.54 -12.02 -0.73
C LYS A 34 -13.07 -10.58 -0.68
N ASN A 35 -12.55 -10.07 -1.79
CA ASN A 35 -12.22 -8.65 -1.93
C ASN A 35 -13.50 -7.78 -2.10
N LEU A 36 -13.75 -6.89 -1.14
CA LEU A 36 -14.89 -5.96 -1.08
C LEU A 36 -14.56 -4.54 -1.60
N ALA A 37 -13.36 -4.29 -2.12
CA ALA A 37 -12.91 -2.93 -2.44
C ALA A 37 -13.82 -2.21 -3.45
N LYS A 38 -14.33 -2.94 -4.45
CA LYS A 38 -15.27 -2.40 -5.45
C LYS A 38 -16.67 -2.15 -4.87
N GLU A 39 -17.09 -2.98 -3.91
CA GLU A 39 -18.40 -2.91 -3.27
C GLU A 39 -18.47 -1.74 -2.28
N ASN A 40 -17.34 -1.39 -1.63
CA ASN A 40 -17.30 -0.40 -0.55
C ASN A 40 -16.25 0.71 -0.76
N PRO A 41 -16.38 1.56 -1.81
CA PRO A 41 -15.39 2.59 -2.13
C PRO A 41 -15.23 3.66 -1.04
N LYS A 42 -16.30 3.95 -0.28
CA LYS A 42 -16.25 4.87 0.86
C LYS A 42 -15.34 4.34 1.97
N LYS A 43 -15.43 3.04 2.28
CA LYS A 43 -14.63 2.41 3.34
C LYS A 43 -13.16 2.31 2.95
N VAL A 44 -12.90 2.04 1.68
CA VAL A 44 -11.54 2.13 1.12
C VAL A 44 -10.95 3.52 1.36
N LYS A 45 -11.67 4.59 0.99
CA LYS A 45 -11.17 5.96 1.16
C LYS A 45 -10.86 6.30 2.63
N GLU A 46 -11.76 5.93 3.54
CA GLU A 46 -11.59 6.15 4.98
C GLU A 46 -10.35 5.43 5.53
N LEU A 47 -10.21 4.13 5.20
CA LEU A 47 -9.08 3.33 5.69
C LEU A 47 -7.75 3.74 5.07
N THR A 48 -7.73 4.14 3.80
CA THR A 48 -6.53 4.70 3.15
C THR A 48 -6.10 6.00 3.83
N ALA A 49 -7.03 6.92 4.12
CA ALA A 49 -6.69 8.17 4.81
C ALA A 49 -6.08 7.89 6.20
N ARG A 50 -6.66 6.96 6.96
CA ARG A 50 -6.11 6.55 8.26
C ARG A 50 -4.71 5.92 8.14
N MET A 51 -4.46 5.14 7.09
CA MET A 51 -3.14 4.57 6.82
C MET A 51 -2.11 5.67 6.54
N ASP A 52 -2.46 6.66 5.72
CA ASP A 52 -1.57 7.79 5.39
C ASP A 52 -1.22 8.62 6.63
N GLU A 53 -2.20 8.85 7.52
CA GLU A 53 -1.99 9.53 8.81
C GLU A 53 -1.00 8.78 9.70
N LEU A 54 -1.17 7.45 9.83
CA LEU A 54 -0.27 6.60 10.60
C LEU A 54 1.14 6.55 10.00
N ASP A 55 1.27 6.46 8.68
CA ASP A 55 2.56 6.47 7.99
C ASP A 55 3.31 7.78 8.24
N ALA A 56 2.60 8.92 8.22
CA ALA A 56 3.19 10.21 8.55
C ALA A 56 3.69 10.27 10.00
N GLU A 57 2.92 9.73 10.95
CA GLU A 57 3.33 9.65 12.35
C GLU A 57 4.54 8.73 12.55
N ILE A 58 4.53 7.54 11.96
CA ILE A 58 5.65 6.59 12.02
C ILE A 58 6.91 7.20 11.42
N GLY A 59 6.80 7.86 10.26
CA GLY A 59 7.92 8.53 9.60
C GLY A 59 8.52 9.63 10.46
N LYS A 60 7.69 10.43 11.13
CA LYS A 60 8.15 11.48 12.06
C LYS A 60 8.90 10.90 13.26
N ASN A 61 8.47 9.74 13.75
CA ASN A 61 9.05 9.07 14.92
C ASN A 61 10.15 8.06 14.56
N ALA A 62 10.54 7.96 13.28
CA ALA A 62 11.52 7.00 12.82
C ALA A 62 12.90 7.29 13.44
N ARG A 63 13.51 6.24 14.02
CA ARG A 63 14.87 6.34 14.58
C ARG A 63 15.86 6.65 13.47
N THR A 64 16.83 7.52 13.75
CA THR A 64 17.94 7.80 12.83
C THR A 64 18.69 6.51 12.48
N PRO A 65 19.08 6.31 11.21
CA PRO A 65 19.93 5.19 10.83
C PRO A 65 21.22 5.17 11.65
N TRP A 66 21.73 3.97 11.92
CA TRP A 66 23.03 3.86 12.58
C TRP A 66 24.15 4.22 11.59
N HIS A 67 25.00 5.16 12.00
CA HIS A 67 26.21 5.52 11.28
C HIS A 67 27.42 5.05 12.09
N LYS A 68 28.30 4.26 11.47
CA LYS A 68 29.60 3.91 12.04
C LYS A 68 30.47 5.18 12.02
N SER A 69 30.97 5.64 13.17
CA SER A 69 31.98 6.71 13.16
C SER A 69 33.25 6.18 12.48
N LYS A 70 33.87 7.02 11.65
CA LYS A 70 35.19 6.73 11.09
C LYS A 70 36.26 6.83 12.18
#